data_AF-X0VRH6-F1
#
_entry.id   AF-X0VRH6-F1
#
_cell.length_a   1.000
_cell.length_b   1.000
_cell.length_c   1.000
_cell.angle_alpha   90.00
_cell.angle_beta   90.00
_cell.angle_gamma   90.00
#
_symmetry.space_group_name_H-M   'P 1'
#
loop_
_entity.id
_entity.type
_entity.pdbx_description
1 polymer ?
#
loop_
_entity_poly.entity_id
_entity_poly.type
_entity_poly.pdbx_seq_one_letter_code
_entity_poly.pdbx_strand_id
1 'polypeptide(L)'
;SDAEQVAKTFSISQRADGFFLERHVKLDPVATSTDGIFISGCCEGPKDIPDTVAQASAAAAKVLSLISKGKITLESAIASVDETRCLGCGRCEEICPFNAPKVVNENGVMVSKVNETLCKGCGTCAVVCPTGAMSVRHFTRQQLTSVVDALTEVQSG
;
A
#
# COMPACT_ATOMS: atom_id res chain seq x y z
N SER A 1 -14.56 -13.95 -9.62
CA SER A 1 -15.71 -13.22 -10.23
C SER A 1 -15.20 -11.92 -10.86
N ASP A 2 -16.02 -11.20 -11.63
CA ASP A 2 -15.61 -9.90 -12.22
C ASP A 2 -15.16 -8.91 -11.14
N ALA A 3 -15.87 -8.87 -10.01
CA ALA A 3 -15.51 -8.04 -8.85
C ALA A 3 -14.12 -8.36 -8.29
N GLU A 4 -13.73 -9.63 -8.25
CA GLU A 4 -12.40 -10.04 -7.78
C GLU A 4 -11.27 -9.60 -8.75
N GLN A 5 -11.54 -9.61 -10.06
CA GLN A 5 -10.58 -9.11 -11.05
C GLN A 5 -10.39 -7.60 -10.92
N VAL A 6 -11.50 -6.86 -10.72
CA VAL A 6 -11.47 -5.42 -10.45
C VAL A 6 -10.72 -5.15 -9.14
N ALA A 7 -10.98 -5.92 -8.08
CA ALA A 7 -10.29 -5.81 -6.80
C ALA A 7 -8.77 -5.93 -6.95
N LYS A 8 -8.30 -6.95 -7.68
CA LYS A 8 -6.87 -7.15 -7.96
C LYS A 8 -6.27 -6.03 -8.79
N THR A 9 -6.97 -5.61 -9.85
CA THR A 9 -6.50 -4.56 -10.78
C THR A 9 -6.29 -3.24 -10.06
N PHE A 10 -7.24 -2.86 -9.20
CA PHE A 10 -7.19 -1.60 -8.46
C PHE A 10 -6.57 -1.74 -7.06
N SER A 11 -6.11 -2.93 -6.69
CA SER A 11 -5.56 -3.21 -5.35
C SER A 11 -6.51 -2.78 -4.22
N ILE A 12 -7.80 -3.07 -4.33
CA ILE A 12 -8.82 -2.77 -3.30
C ILE A 12 -9.32 -4.06 -2.63
N SER A 13 -9.72 -3.95 -1.37
CA SER A 13 -10.20 -5.10 -0.59
C SER A 13 -11.69 -5.39 -0.80
N GLN A 14 -12.10 -6.63 -0.52
CA GLN A 14 -13.49 -7.06 -0.51
C GLN A 14 -13.91 -7.49 0.89
N ARG A 15 -15.18 -7.28 1.23
CA ARG A 15 -15.82 -7.80 2.44
C ARG A 15 -16.20 -9.27 2.27
N ALA A 16 -16.53 -9.93 3.37
CA ALA A 16 -16.94 -11.34 3.38
C ALA A 16 -18.22 -11.63 2.57
N ASP A 17 -19.03 -10.61 2.31
CA ASP A 17 -20.24 -10.64 1.48
C ASP A 17 -19.94 -10.53 -0.03
N GLY A 18 -18.67 -10.33 -0.42
CA GLY A 18 -18.22 -10.24 -1.81
C GLY A 18 -18.24 -8.82 -2.40
N PHE A 19 -18.72 -7.81 -1.67
CA PHE A 19 -18.71 -6.42 -2.09
C PHE A 19 -17.36 -5.73 -1.79
N PHE A 20 -17.09 -4.58 -2.40
CA PHE A 20 -15.88 -3.81 -2.11
C PHE A 20 -15.92 -3.20 -0.72
N LEU A 21 -14.77 -3.22 -0.05
CA LEU A 21 -14.60 -2.68 1.30
C LEU A 21 -14.29 -1.19 1.24
N GLU A 22 -15.15 -0.41 1.87
CA GLU A 22 -14.92 1.00 2.18
C GLU A 22 -13.90 1.19 3.31
N ARG A 23 -13.27 2.35 3.36
CA ARG A 23 -12.25 2.67 4.38
C ARG A 23 -12.84 2.68 5.78
N HIS A 24 -14.01 3.31 5.94
CA HIS A 24 -14.71 3.35 7.21
C HIS A 24 -16.20 3.67 7.01
N VAL A 25 -17.07 2.76 7.44
CA VAL A 25 -18.54 2.82 7.32
C VAL A 25 -19.15 4.21 7.56
N LYS A 26 -18.72 4.93 8.60
CA LYS A 26 -19.30 6.24 8.99
C LYS A 26 -18.52 7.47 8.53
N LEU A 27 -17.19 7.44 8.60
CA LEU A 27 -16.34 8.61 8.41
C LEU A 27 -15.87 8.75 6.96
N ASP A 28 -15.73 7.65 6.24
CA ASP A 28 -15.25 7.66 4.86
C ASP A 28 -15.86 6.50 4.04
N PRO A 29 -17.19 6.53 3.81
CA PRO A 29 -17.94 5.42 3.22
C PRO A 29 -17.73 5.21 1.72
N VAL A 30 -17.06 6.14 1.05
CA VAL A 30 -16.81 6.10 -0.41
C VAL A 30 -15.36 5.91 -0.77
N ALA A 31 -14.45 6.12 0.18
CA ALA A 31 -13.03 5.88 -0.03
C ALA A 31 -12.71 4.41 0.21
N THR A 32 -11.65 3.91 -0.42
CA THR A 32 -11.13 2.57 -0.17
C THR A 32 -9.85 2.63 0.67
N SER A 33 -9.29 1.45 1.00
CA SER A 33 -7.95 1.32 1.58
C SER A 33 -6.86 1.92 0.69
N THR A 34 -7.10 2.04 -0.62
CA THR A 34 -6.14 2.56 -1.58
C THR A 34 -6.44 4.03 -1.88
N ASP A 35 -5.51 4.91 -1.49
CA ASP A 35 -5.66 6.35 -1.71
C ASP A 35 -5.87 6.67 -3.19
N GLY A 36 -6.83 7.56 -3.47
CA GLY A 36 -7.20 7.95 -4.82
C GLY A 36 -8.21 7.01 -5.50
N ILE A 37 -8.55 5.87 -4.90
CA ILE A 37 -9.56 4.95 -5.41
C ILE A 37 -10.82 5.02 -4.55
N PHE A 38 -11.94 5.31 -5.20
CA PHE A 38 -13.25 5.48 -4.59
C PHE A 38 -14.24 4.48 -5.19
N ILE A 39 -15.23 4.12 -4.39
CA ILE A 39 -16.31 3.21 -4.77
C ILE A 39 -17.67 3.91 -4.64
N SER A 40 -18.60 3.53 -5.50
CA SER A 40 -19.96 4.09 -5.52
C SER A 40 -20.94 3.11 -6.15
N GLY A 41 -22.16 3.08 -5.62
CA GLY A 41 -23.25 2.25 -6.12
C GLY A 41 -23.24 0.85 -5.51
N CYS A 42 -23.91 -0.06 -6.19
CA CYS A 42 -24.15 -1.42 -5.69
C CYS A 42 -22.88 -2.29 -5.58
N CYS A 43 -21.72 -1.80 -6.02
CA CYS A 43 -20.46 -2.52 -5.88
C CYS A 43 -19.91 -2.52 -4.44
N GLU A 44 -20.34 -1.56 -3.61
CA GLU A 44 -20.03 -1.49 -2.18
C GLU A 44 -21.04 -2.29 -1.33
N GLY A 45 -22.26 -2.49 -1.81
CA GLY A 45 -23.30 -3.20 -1.06
C GLY A 45 -24.68 -2.93 -1.64
N PRO A 46 -25.71 -3.75 -1.29
CA PRO A 46 -27.09 -3.54 -1.74
C PRO A 46 -27.59 -2.16 -1.30
N LYS A 47 -28.12 -1.38 -2.24
CA LYS A 47 -28.64 -0.02 -1.98
C LYS A 47 -29.67 0.38 -3.02
N ASP A 48 -30.45 1.42 -2.72
CA ASP A 48 -31.45 1.96 -3.62
C ASP A 48 -30.88 3.10 -4.51
N ILE A 49 -31.74 3.65 -5.36
CA ILE A 49 -31.35 4.70 -6.31
C ILE A 49 -30.93 5.99 -5.58
N PRO A 50 -31.72 6.55 -4.64
CA PRO A 50 -31.31 7.72 -3.86
C PRO A 50 -29.93 7.56 -3.21
N ASP A 51 -29.68 6.44 -2.55
CA ASP A 51 -28.40 6.18 -1.87
C ASP A 51 -27.26 6.08 -2.88
N THR A 52 -27.50 5.43 -4.03
CA THR A 52 -26.51 5.34 -5.11
C THR A 52 -26.14 6.70 -5.67
N VAL A 53 -27.12 7.58 -5.89
CA VAL A 53 -26.91 8.94 -6.40
C VAL A 53 -26.17 9.81 -5.38
N ALA A 54 -26.52 9.67 -4.10
CA ALA A 54 -25.84 10.36 -3.01
C ALA A 54 -24.38 9.91 -2.89
N GLN A 55 -24.12 8.60 -2.96
CA GLN A 55 -22.77 8.05 -2.92
C GLN A 55 -21.92 8.50 -4.12
N ALA A 56 -22.51 8.55 -5.31
CA ALA A 56 -21.82 9.02 -6.52
C ALA A 56 -21.39 10.49 -6.37
N SER A 57 -22.28 11.32 -5.83
CA SER A 57 -21.99 12.73 -5.56
C SER A 57 -20.89 12.89 -4.50
N ALA A 58 -20.93 12.07 -3.43
CA ALA A 58 -19.91 12.07 -2.39
C ALA A 58 -18.52 11.64 -2.93
N ALA A 59 -18.47 10.59 -3.76
CA ALA A 59 -17.24 10.14 -4.41
C ALA A 59 -16.68 11.23 -5.34
N ALA A 60 -17.52 11.86 -6.17
CA ALA A 60 -17.11 12.95 -7.05
C ALA A 60 -16.56 14.15 -6.27
N ALA A 61 -17.20 14.54 -5.16
CA ALA A 61 -16.73 15.62 -4.30
C ALA A 61 -15.36 15.32 -3.67
N LYS A 62 -15.14 14.07 -3.22
CA LYS A 62 -13.84 13.62 -2.67
C LYS A 62 -12.74 13.66 -3.72
N VAL A 63 -13.02 13.15 -4.93
CA VAL A 63 -12.08 13.21 -6.07
C VAL A 63 -11.74 14.66 -6.39
N LEU A 64 -12.74 15.54 -6.50
CA LEU A 64 -12.52 16.95 -6.77
C LEU A 64 -11.70 17.63 -5.66
N SER A 65 -11.93 17.28 -4.40
CA SER A 65 -11.14 17.80 -3.27
C SER A 65 -9.67 17.36 -3.30
N LEU A 66 -9.35 16.22 -3.92
CA LEU A 66 -7.96 15.78 -4.11
C LEU A 66 -7.33 16.51 -5.30
N ILE A 67 -8.03 16.55 -6.44
CA ILE A 67 -7.55 17.19 -7.67
C ILE A 67 -7.33 18.69 -7.46
N SER A 68 -8.25 19.38 -6.78
CA SER A 68 -8.18 20.84 -6.57
C SER A 68 -6.97 21.29 -5.75
N LYS A 69 -6.40 20.41 -4.92
CA LYS A 69 -5.18 20.72 -4.15
C LYS A 69 -3.93 20.74 -5.02
N GLY A 70 -3.94 20.09 -6.19
CA GLY A 70 -2.79 20.00 -7.11
C GLY A 70 -1.57 19.24 -6.60
N LYS A 71 -1.57 18.81 -5.33
CA LYS A 71 -0.52 18.02 -4.69
C LYS A 71 -1.10 17.08 -3.65
N ILE A 72 -0.45 15.95 -3.46
CA ILE A 72 -0.76 14.98 -2.42
C ILE A 72 0.45 14.77 -1.52
N THR A 73 0.19 14.44 -0.25
CA THR A 73 1.21 14.03 0.70
C THR A 73 1.15 12.51 0.79
N LEU A 74 2.28 11.85 0.56
CA LEU A 74 2.42 10.41 0.72
C LEU A 74 2.93 10.10 2.12
N GLU A 75 2.56 8.94 2.67
CA GLU A 75 3.15 8.45 3.91
C GLU A 75 4.66 8.25 3.73
N SER A 76 5.45 8.63 4.73
CA SER A 76 6.90 8.49 4.70
C SER A 76 7.38 7.07 5.04
N ALA A 77 6.50 6.20 5.53
CA ALA A 77 6.78 4.82 5.92
C ALA A 77 6.90 3.87 4.71
N ILE A 78 7.72 4.24 3.74
CA ILE A 78 7.94 3.48 2.50
C ILE A 78 9.20 2.62 2.58
N ALA A 79 9.30 1.65 1.67
CA ALA A 79 10.48 0.82 1.53
C ALA A 79 11.65 1.60 0.90
N SER A 80 12.87 1.31 1.36
CA SER A 80 14.14 1.81 0.82
C SER A 80 15.13 0.67 0.63
N VAL A 81 16.06 0.84 -0.32
CA VAL A 81 17.07 -0.17 -0.67
C VAL A 81 18.46 0.36 -0.38
N ASP A 82 19.27 -0.43 0.31
CA ASP A 82 20.72 -0.24 0.37
C ASP A 82 21.36 -0.88 -0.87
N GLU A 83 21.73 -0.03 -1.83
CA GLU A 83 22.32 -0.45 -3.10
C GLU A 83 23.65 -1.18 -2.94
N THR A 84 24.41 -0.92 -1.86
CA THR A 84 25.71 -1.57 -1.61
C THR A 84 25.58 -3.03 -1.17
N ARG A 85 24.43 -3.39 -0.61
CA ARG A 85 24.10 -4.75 -0.12
C ARG A 85 23.11 -5.48 -1.03
N CYS A 86 22.59 -4.80 -2.04
CA CYS A 86 21.62 -5.37 -2.97
C CYS A 86 22.32 -6.25 -4.00
N LEU A 87 21.80 -7.46 -4.22
CA LEU A 87 22.29 -8.38 -5.25
C LEU A 87 21.40 -8.42 -6.51
N GLY A 88 20.36 -7.57 -6.57
CA GLY A 88 19.42 -7.56 -7.70
C GLY A 88 18.63 -8.86 -7.90
N CYS A 89 18.43 -9.66 -6.85
CA CYS A 89 17.86 -11.01 -6.96
C CYS A 89 16.36 -11.11 -7.33
N GLY A 90 15.63 -9.99 -7.39
CA GLY A 90 14.22 -9.95 -7.84
C GLY A 90 13.14 -10.39 -6.84
N ARG A 91 13.50 -11.01 -5.69
CA ARG A 91 12.49 -11.47 -4.71
C ARG A 91 11.56 -10.36 -4.20
N CYS A 92 12.08 -9.15 -4.06
CA CYS A 92 11.28 -8.01 -3.62
C CYS A 92 10.24 -7.58 -4.67
N GLU A 93 10.58 -7.70 -5.96
CA GLU A 93 9.70 -7.42 -7.09
C GLU A 93 8.58 -8.47 -7.19
N GLU A 94 8.92 -9.75 -7.06
CA GLU A 94 7.96 -10.86 -7.12
C GLU A 94 6.89 -10.78 -6.03
N ILE A 95 7.27 -10.46 -4.79
CA ILE A 95 6.35 -10.49 -3.66
C ILE A 95 5.51 -9.23 -3.49
N CYS A 96 5.80 -8.15 -4.21
CA CYS A 96 5.14 -6.87 -3.99
C CYS A 96 3.76 -6.82 -4.66
N PRO A 97 2.64 -6.74 -3.91
CA PRO A 97 1.31 -6.68 -4.51
C PRO A 97 1.06 -5.37 -5.26
N PHE A 98 1.83 -4.32 -4.96
CA PHE A 98 1.74 -3.00 -5.58
C PHE A 98 2.75 -2.79 -6.69
N ASN A 99 3.58 -3.80 -7.00
CA ASN A 99 4.60 -3.75 -8.04
C ASN A 99 5.57 -2.55 -7.91
N ALA A 100 5.85 -2.14 -6.67
CA ALA A 100 6.63 -0.93 -6.35
C ALA A 100 8.16 -1.10 -6.54
N PRO A 101 8.81 -2.18 -6.05
CA PRO A 101 10.21 -2.43 -6.32
C PRO A 101 10.42 -3.05 -7.71
N LYS A 102 11.44 -2.58 -8.43
CA LYS A 102 11.89 -3.10 -9.73
C LYS A 102 13.39 -3.33 -9.73
N VAL A 103 13.82 -4.45 -10.30
CA VAL A 103 15.25 -4.68 -10.57
C VAL A 103 15.65 -3.89 -11.81
N VAL A 104 16.68 -3.06 -11.67
CA VAL A 104 17.26 -2.25 -12.73
C VAL A 104 18.75 -2.53 -12.83
N ASN A 105 19.31 -2.34 -14.02
CA ASN A 105 20.75 -2.38 -14.24
C ASN A 105 21.31 -0.97 -14.06
N GLU A 106 22.20 -0.79 -13.09
CA GLU A 106 22.98 0.43 -12.93
C GLU A 106 24.46 0.11 -13.07
N ASN A 107 25.09 0.69 -14.10
CA ASN A 107 26.53 0.56 -14.36
C ASN A 107 27.03 -0.89 -14.44
N GLY A 108 26.22 -1.81 -14.95
CA GLY A 108 26.55 -3.23 -15.08
C GLY A 108 26.22 -4.07 -13.84
N VAL A 109 25.69 -3.46 -12.78
CA VAL A 109 25.27 -4.14 -11.55
C VAL A 109 23.75 -4.12 -11.46
N MET A 110 23.16 -5.28 -11.15
CA MET A 110 21.72 -5.39 -10.93
C MET A 110 21.38 -4.95 -9.52
N VAL A 111 20.54 -3.92 -9.39
CA VAL A 111 20.08 -3.36 -8.11
C VAL A 111 18.55 -3.19 -8.12
N SER A 112 17.92 -3.27 -6.97
CA SER A 112 16.48 -3.01 -6.84
C SER A 112 16.23 -1.55 -6.50
N LYS A 113 15.29 -0.90 -7.19
CA LYS A 113 14.80 0.45 -6.86
C LYS A 113 13.32 0.42 -6.52
N VAL A 114 12.93 1.20 -5.53
CA VAL A 114 11.53 1.31 -5.10
C VAL A 114 10.91 2.56 -5.70
N ASN A 115 9.79 2.39 -6.40
CA ASN A 115 8.93 3.51 -6.73
C ASN A 115 8.17 3.97 -5.47
N GLU A 116 8.60 5.10 -4.91
CA GLU A 116 8.02 5.67 -3.69
C GLU A 116 6.51 5.96 -3.83
N THR A 117 6.02 6.28 -5.04
CA THR A 117 4.60 6.60 -5.26
C THR A 117 3.68 5.37 -5.23
N LEU A 118 4.21 4.21 -5.56
CA LEU A 118 3.46 2.94 -5.54
C LEU A 118 3.60 2.19 -4.21
N CYS A 119 4.65 2.49 -3.45
CA CYS A 119 4.93 1.79 -2.20
C CYS A 119 3.89 2.14 -1.13
N LYS A 120 3.22 1.13 -0.57
CA LYS A 120 2.29 1.27 0.57
C LYS A 120 2.89 0.87 1.92
N GLY A 121 4.22 0.73 2.00
CA GLY A 121 4.89 0.52 3.29
C GLY A 121 4.67 -0.83 3.99
N CYS A 122 4.07 -1.84 3.34
CA CYS A 122 3.68 -3.10 4.00
C CYS A 122 4.85 -3.95 4.54
N GLY A 123 6.09 -3.70 4.08
CA GLY A 123 7.30 -4.35 4.60
C GLY A 123 7.59 -5.77 4.12
N THR A 124 6.75 -6.40 3.29
CA THR A 124 6.98 -7.77 2.80
C THR A 124 8.34 -7.92 2.10
N CYS A 125 8.76 -6.90 1.34
CA CYS A 125 10.06 -6.88 0.67
C CYS A 125 11.25 -6.86 1.65
N ALA A 126 11.11 -6.21 2.81
CA ALA A 126 12.14 -6.19 3.86
C ALA A 126 12.30 -7.54 4.53
N VAL A 127 11.20 -8.30 4.68
CA VAL A 127 11.20 -9.64 5.28
C VAL A 127 11.83 -10.68 4.34
N VAL A 128 11.50 -10.64 3.04
CA VAL A 128 11.99 -11.65 2.07
C VAL A 128 13.43 -11.41 1.61
N CYS A 129 13.99 -10.22 1.87
CA CYS A 129 15.31 -9.84 1.39
C CYS A 129 16.41 -10.66 2.09
N PRO A 130 17.13 -11.54 1.36
CA PRO A 130 18.10 -12.44 1.98
C PRO A 130 19.34 -11.70 2.51
N THR A 131 19.71 -10.58 1.89
CA THR A 131 20.87 -9.79 2.30
C THR A 131 20.54 -8.73 3.35
N GLY A 132 19.25 -8.51 3.66
CA GLY A 132 18.80 -7.41 4.51
C GLY A 132 18.98 -6.01 3.90
N ALA A 133 19.15 -5.90 2.59
CA ALA A 133 19.28 -4.61 1.88
C ALA A 133 17.98 -3.81 1.83
N MET A 134 16.82 -4.47 1.94
CA MET A 134 15.51 -3.82 1.97
C MET A 134 15.13 -3.44 3.41
N SER A 135 14.65 -2.21 3.61
CA SER A 135 14.13 -1.72 4.89
C SER A 135 12.88 -0.86 4.67
N VAL A 136 12.05 -0.69 5.69
CA VAL A 136 10.93 0.26 5.67
C VAL A 136 11.24 1.42 6.61
N ARG A 137 11.13 2.65 6.12
CA ARG A 137 11.31 3.86 6.93
C ARG A 137 10.32 3.85 8.09
N HIS A 138 10.75 4.29 9.27
CA HIS A 138 9.97 4.24 10.53
C HIS A 138 9.64 2.84 11.10
N PHE A 139 10.01 1.77 10.38
CA PHE A 139 9.92 0.38 10.85
C PHE A 139 11.23 -0.37 10.55
N THR A 140 12.37 0.25 10.86
CA THR A 140 13.68 -0.37 10.64
C THR A 140 13.88 -1.55 11.59
N ARG A 141 14.78 -2.47 11.22
CA ARG A 141 15.09 -3.64 12.06
C ARG A 141 15.52 -3.22 13.48
N GLN A 142 16.32 -2.17 13.59
CA GLN A 142 16.77 -1.62 14.88
C GLN A 142 15.60 -1.05 15.71
N GLN A 143 14.66 -0.35 15.07
CA GLN A 143 13.46 0.15 15.75
C GLN A 143 12.60 -1.02 16.26
N LEU A 144 12.39 -2.05 15.44
CA LEU A 144 11.62 -3.22 15.82
C LEU A 144 12.29 -4.01 16.96
N THR A 145 13.60 -4.26 16.88
CA THR A 145 14.32 -4.95 17.97
C THR A 145 14.29 -4.13 19.25
N SER A 146 14.44 -2.80 19.18
CA SER A 146 14.38 -1.96 20.39
C SER A 146 13.05 -2.07 21.14
N VAL A 147 11.94 -2.22 20.41
CA VAL A 147 10.61 -2.44 21.03
C VAL A 147 10.53 -3.83 21.67
N VAL A 148 11.08 -4.87 21.03
CA VAL A 148 11.12 -6.23 21.57
C VAL A 148 12.01 -6.31 22.81
N ASP A 149 13.20 -5.72 22.75
CA ASP A 149 14.16 -5.68 23.86
C ASP A 149 13.55 -4.95 25.07
N ALA A 150 12.86 -3.82 24.83
CA ALA A 150 12.15 -3.07 25.87
C ALA A 150 11.01 -3.89 26.53
N LEU A 151 10.34 -4.77 25.78
CA LEU A 151 9.27 -5.62 26.31
C LEU A 151 9.80 -6.86 27.04
N THR A 152 11.00 -7.34 26.67
CA THR A 152 11.60 -8.58 27.21
C THR A 152 12.62 -8.31 28.31
N GLU A 153 12.98 -7.05 28.57
CA GLU A 153 14.06 -6.62 29.47
C GLU A 153 15.44 -7.23 29.12
N VAL A 154 15.57 -7.83 27.93
CA VAL A 154 16.83 -8.39 27.44
C VAL A 154 17.62 -7.26 26.80
N GLN A 155 18.67 -6.78 27.47
CA GLN A 155 19.66 -5.93 26.83
C GLN A 155 20.52 -6.79 25.89
N SER A 156 20.13 -6.82 24.62
CA SER A 156 20.97 -7.32 23.54
C SER A 156 22.12 -6.31 23.33
N GLY A 157 23.22 -6.51 24.05
CA GLY A 157 24.48 -5.78 23.88
C GLY A 157 25.24 -6.18 22.62
#